data_AF-A0A2M7G7R9-F1
#
_entry.id   AF-A0A2M7G7R9-F1
#
_cell.length_a   1.000
_cell.length_b   1.000
_cell.length_c   1.000
_cell.angle_alpha   90.00
_cell.angle_beta   90.00
_cell.angle_gamma   90.00
#
_symmetry.space_group_name_H-M   'P 1'
#
loop_
_entity.id
_entity.type
_entity.pdbx_description
1 polymer ?
#
loop_
_entity_poly.entity_id
_entity_poly.type
_entity_poly.pdbx_seq_one_letter_code
_entity_poly.pdbx_strand_id
1 'polypeptide(L)'
;MFEQILNQALQRAETSYDQVIRRWGNIPFAQSTVYDWVWSEEFVQLCEDLTELETGCLRIRILEIFGVRPWPWYSSSRLQGPPHEY
;
A
#
# COMPACT_ATOMS: atom_id res chain seq x y z
N MET A 1 3.57 19.13 -3.89
CA MET A 1 2.45 18.65 -3.06
C MET A 1 2.49 17.14 -2.92
N PHE A 2 2.36 16.37 -4.01
CA PHE A 2 2.45 14.90 -4.00
C PHE A 2 3.67 14.33 -3.25
N GLU A 3 4.89 14.79 -3.56
CA GLU A 3 6.12 14.30 -2.91
C GLU A 3 6.18 14.60 -1.40
N GLN A 4 5.54 15.69 -0.95
CA GLN A 4 5.46 16.00 0.48
C GLN A 4 4.50 15.04 1.19
N ILE A 5 3.33 14.81 0.60
CA ILE A 5 2.33 13.87 1.11
C ILE A 5 2.90 12.44 1.09
N LEU A 6 3.63 12.06 0.04
CA LEU A 6 4.30 10.77 -0.04
C LEU A 6 5.31 10.59 1.09
N ASN A 7 6.17 11.58 1.36
CA ASN A 7 7.12 11.49 2.46
C ASN A 7 6.43 11.37 3.83
N GLN A 8 5.37 12.14 4.07
CA GLN A 8 4.58 12.03 5.31
C GLN A 8 3.93 10.65 5.44
N ALA A 9 3.35 10.16 4.35
CA ALA A 9 2.72 8.85 4.30
C ALA A 9 3.73 7.72 4.57
N LEU A 10 4.93 7.80 3.99
CA LEU A 10 6.00 6.84 4.20
C LEU A 10 6.50 6.85 5.65
N GLN A 11 6.71 8.01 6.26
CA GLN A 11 7.12 8.10 7.67
C GLN A 11 6.08 7.48 8.62
N ARG A 12 4.80 7.70 8.35
CA ARG A 12 3.70 7.11 9.13
C ARG A 12 3.66 5.59 8.96
N ALA A 13 3.73 5.11 7.73
CA ALA A 13 3.77 3.68 7.41
C ALA A 13 4.99 2.99 8.04
N GLU A 14 6.17 3.61 7.95
CA GLU A 14 7.42 3.11 8.54
C GLU A 14 7.31 3.01 10.05
N THR A 15 6.78 4.04 10.70
CA THR A 15 6.56 4.05 12.16
C THR A 15 5.66 2.89 12.59
N SER A 16 4.54 2.67 11.89
CA SER A 16 3.63 1.57 12.19
C SER A 16 4.30 0.21 11.94
N TYR A 17 4.98 0.05 10.80
CA TYR A 17 5.68 -1.16 10.44
C TYR A 17 6.74 -1.53 11.49
N ASP A 18 7.60 -0.57 11.87
CA ASP A 18 8.66 -0.76 12.86
C ASP A 18 8.11 -1.14 14.23
N GLN A 19 7.00 -0.53 14.66
CA GLN A 19 6.37 -0.88 15.94
C GLN A 19 5.89 -2.34 15.94
N VAL A 20 5.28 -2.79 14.85
CA VAL A 20 4.82 -4.19 14.70
C VAL A 20 6.01 -5.15 14.69
N ILE A 21 7.07 -4.84 13.93
CA ILE A 21 8.30 -5.64 13.88
C ILE A 21 8.97 -5.72 15.24
N ARG A 22 9.15 -4.60 15.95
CA ARG A 22 9.81 -4.58 17.27
C ARG A 22 9.02 -5.35 18.32
N ARG A 23 7.69 -5.30 18.26
CA ARG A 23 6.82 -5.95 19.25
C ARG A 23 6.65 -7.46 18.99
N TRP A 24 6.52 -7.87 17.73
CA TRP A 24 6.11 -9.23 17.38
C TRP A 24 7.09 -9.97 16.46
N GLY A 25 8.06 -9.29 15.85
CA GLY A 25 9.03 -9.89 14.93
C GLY A 25 8.39 -10.50 13.67
N ASN A 26 7.15 -10.13 13.34
CA ASN A 26 6.35 -10.78 12.30
C ASN A 26 6.18 -9.86 11.09
N ILE A 27 6.97 -10.13 10.05
CA ILE A 27 6.97 -9.36 8.79
C ILE A 27 5.59 -9.38 8.09
N PRO A 28 4.94 -10.54 7.85
CA PRO A 28 3.60 -10.57 7.26
C PRO A 28 2.56 -9.72 8.00
N PHE A 29 2.63 -9.69 9.33
CA PHE A 29 1.72 -8.89 10.14
C PHE A 29 2.02 -7.39 10.02
N ALA A 30 3.29 -7.00 9.97
CA ALA A 30 3.70 -5.61 9.71
C ALA A 30 3.26 -5.13 8.33
N GLN A 31 3.40 -5.98 7.31
CA GLN A 31 2.90 -5.71 5.96
C GLN A 31 1.38 -5.56 5.90
N SER A 32 0.65 -6.40 6.63
CA SER A 32 -0.82 -6.31 6.73
C SER A 32 -1.25 -5.03 7.43
N THR A 33 -0.49 -4.56 8.42
CA THR A 33 -0.77 -3.28 9.11
C THR A 33 -0.60 -2.09 8.15
N VAL A 34 0.43 -2.10 7.30
CA VAL A 34 0.60 -1.08 6.25
C VAL A 34 -0.53 -1.13 5.24
N TYR A 35 -0.95 -2.33 4.83
CA TYR A 35 -2.10 -2.51 3.94
C TYR A 35 -3.37 -1.90 4.52
N ASP A 36 -3.72 -2.24 5.76
CA ASP A 36 -4.94 -1.73 6.39
C ASP A 36 -4.89 -0.20 6.54
N TRP A 37 -3.71 0.35 6.86
CA TRP A 37 -3.54 1.79 7.02
C TRP A 37 -3.77 2.57 5.71
N VAL A 38 -3.29 2.12 4.55
CA VAL A 38 -3.50 2.84 3.27
C VAL A 38 -4.97 2.88 2.80
N TRP A 39 -5.84 2.09 3.45
CA TRP A 39 -7.30 2.09 3.26
C TRP A 39 -8.06 2.74 4.42
N SER A 40 -7.36 3.25 5.43
CA SER A 40 -7.97 3.89 6.59
C SER A 40 -8.50 5.30 6.28
N GLU A 41 -9.44 5.77 7.09
CA GLU A 41 -9.94 7.15 7.03
C GLU A 41 -8.83 8.18 7.25
N GLU A 42 -7.84 7.86 8.11
CA GLU A 42 -6.68 8.71 8.35
C GLU A 42 -5.86 8.94 7.07
N PHE A 43 -5.65 7.89 6.28
CA PHE A 43 -4.95 8.00 5.01
C PHE A 43 -5.74 8.82 3.99
N VAL A 44 -7.08 8.67 3.97
CA VAL A 44 -7.94 9.48 3.11
C VAL A 44 -7.85 10.96 3.48
N GLN A 45 -7.84 11.29 4.76
CA GLN A 45 -7.64 12.67 5.24
C GLN A 45 -6.27 13.22 4.86
N LEU A 46 -5.21 12.41 4.97
CA LEU A 46 -3.86 12.81 4.53
C LEU A 46 -3.79 13.15 3.03
N CYS A 47 -4.67 12.56 2.23
CA CYS A 47 -4.74 12.75 0.79
C CYS A 47 -5.85 13.73 0.36
N GLU A 48 -6.42 14.54 1.27
CA GLU A 48 -7.59 15.39 0.97
C GLU A 48 -7.41 16.32 -0.22
N ASP A 49 -6.17 16.78 -0.46
CA ASP A 49 -5.80 17.67 -1.55
C ASP A 49 -5.36 16.95 -2.84
N LEU A 50 -5.33 15.62 -2.83
CA LEU A 50 -4.94 14.81 -3.99
C LEU A 50 -6.17 14.39 -4.80
N THR A 51 -5.97 14.24 -6.11
CA THR A 51 -6.96 13.57 -6.95
C THR A 51 -7.09 12.10 -6.58
N GLU A 52 -8.20 11.45 -6.95
CA GLU A 52 -8.37 10.00 -6.75
C GLU A 52 -7.27 9.18 -7.43
N LEU A 53 -6.82 9.63 -8.61
CA LEU A 53 -5.74 9.00 -9.35
C LEU A 53 -4.41 9.09 -8.59
N GLU A 54 -4.04 10.28 -8.12
CA GLU A 54 -2.82 10.48 -7.32
C GLU A 54 -2.87 9.68 -6.03
N THR A 55 -4.02 9.68 -5.35
CA THR A 55 -4.25 8.86 -4.15
C THR A 55 -4.03 7.38 -4.45
N GLY A 56 -4.56 6.88 -5.57
CA GLY A 56 -4.32 5.51 -6.04
C GLY A 56 -2.84 5.22 -6.31
N CYS A 57 -2.13 6.13 -6.98
CA CYS A 57 -0.69 6.02 -7.20
C CYS A 57 0.10 6.01 -5.89
N LEU A 58 -0.30 6.83 -4.92
CA LEU A 58 0.34 6.90 -3.59
C LEU A 58 0.20 5.57 -2.86
N ARG A 59 -1.00 4.98 -2.85
CA ARG A 59 -1.24 3.65 -2.27
C ARG A 59 -0.33 2.60 -2.89
N ILE A 60 -0.29 2.52 -4.22
CA ILE A 60 0.53 1.53 -4.93
C ILE A 60 2.01 1.69 -4.56
N ARG A 61 2.54 2.91 -4.59
CA ARG A 61 3.95 3.18 -4.22
C ARG A 61 4.27 2.74 -2.79
N ILE A 62 3.41 3.04 -1.83
CA ILE A 62 3.61 2.63 -0.43
C ILE A 62 3.61 1.11 -0.33
N LEU A 63 2.63 0.44 -0.93
CA LEU A 63 2.55 -1.02 -0.91
C LEU A 63 3.78 -1.67 -1.54
N GLU A 64 4.29 -1.12 -2.65
CA GLU A 64 5.53 -1.57 -3.29
C GLU A 64 6.75 -1.42 -2.37
N ILE A 65 6.91 -0.27 -1.71
CA ILE A 65 8.04 0.01 -0.80
C ILE A 65 8.07 -0.97 0.37
N PHE A 66 6.91 -1.29 0.95
CA PHE A 66 6.81 -2.22 2.08
C PHE A 66 6.72 -3.70 1.65
N GLY A 67 6.84 -3.99 0.34
CA GLY A 67 6.75 -5.34 -0.20
C GLY A 67 5.38 -6.00 0.01
N VAL A 68 4.33 -5.19 0.20
CA VAL A 68 2.96 -5.65 0.38
C VAL A 68 2.41 -6.06 -0.98
N ARG A 69 2.21 -7.36 -1.16
CA ARG A 69 1.55 -7.85 -2.37
C ARG A 69 0.04 -7.61 -2.25
N PRO A 70 -0.66 -7.24 -3.34
CA PRO A 70 -2.11 -7.30 -3.38
C PRO A 70 -2.55 -8.70 -2.94
N TRP A 71 -3.51 -8.78 -2.02
CA TRP A 71 -3.99 -10.06 -1.51
C TRP A 71 -4.45 -10.97 -2.67
N PRO A 72 -4.17 -12.29 -2.61
CA PRO A 72 -4.34 -13.24 -3.71
C PRO A 72 -5.78 -13.45 -4.22
N TRP A 73 -6.81 -12.88 -3.57
CA TRP A 73 -8.16 -12.83 -4.17
C TRP A 73 -8.22 -11.93 -5.41
N TYR A 74 -7.25 -11.04 -5.61
CA TYR A 74 -6.90 -10.53 -6.93
C TYR A 74 -5.96 -11.54 -7.61
N SER A 75 -6.53 -12.57 -8.24
CA SER A 75 -5.73 -13.48 -9.04
C SER A 75 -5.16 -12.70 -10.24
N SER A 76 -3.84 -12.49 -10.25
CA SER A 76 -3.10 -12.00 -11.43
C SER A 76 -3.33 -12.90 -12.66
N SER A 77 -3.88 -14.10 -12.43
CA SER A 77 -4.38 -15.04 -13.44
C SER A 77 -5.43 -14.44 -14.39
N ARG A 78 -6.10 -13.33 -14.05
CA ARG A 78 -7.04 -12.64 -14.96
C ARG A 78 -6.38 -11.66 -15.94
N LEU A 79 -5.08 -11.36 -15.79
CA LEU A 79 -4.33 -10.52 -16.75
C LEU A 79 -3.57 -11.36 -17.80
N GLN A 80 -3.54 -12.69 -17.66
CA GLN A 80 -3.17 -13.57 -18.76
C GLN A 80 -4.44 -13.88 -19.55
N GLY A 81 -4.72 -13.05 -20.57
CA GLY A 81 -5.64 -13.44 -21.62
C GLY A 81 -5.23 -14.81 -22.20
N PRO A 82 -6.18 -15.60 -22.72
CA PRO A 82 -5.83 -16.88 -23.34
C PRO A 82 -4.77 -16.66 -24.42
N PRO A 83 -3.80 -17.58 -24.61
CA PRO A 83 -2.99 -17.56 -25.82
C PRO A 83 -3.96 -17.70 -26.99
N HIS A 84 -4.09 -16.66 -27.81
CA HIS A 84 -4.72 -16.79 -29.11
C HIS A 84 -3.84 -17.75 -29.93
N GLU A 85 -4.19 -19.03 -29.90
CA GLU A 85 -3.75 -19.99 -30.91
C GLU A 85 -4.49 -19.63 -32.20
N TYR A 86 -3.72 -19.26 -33.23
CA TYR A 86 -4.17 -19.08 -34.61
C TYR A 86 -4.34 -20.44 -35.30
#